data_AF-A0A0B7AEU1-F1
#
_entry.id   AF-A0A0B7AEU1-F1
#
_cell.length_a   1.000
_cell.length_b   1.000
_cell.length_c   1.000
_cell.angle_alpha   90.00
_cell.angle_beta   90.00
_cell.angle_gamma   90.00
#
_symmetry.space_group_name_H-M   'P 1'
#
loop_
_entity.id
_entity.type
_entity.pdbx_description
1 polymer ?
#
loop_
_entity_poly.entity_id
_entity_poly.type
_entity_poly.pdbx_seq_one_letter_code
_entity_poly.pdbx_strand_id
1 'polypeptide(L)'
;NASMLQAFELAVKCFEILNSTEEMKFEFYHLCQNWRKETQSMQSYFQTDMCIFQGNYQDALTHLQSLAMTSSNKMKVRISLQTASSHYGLKQYAKACEQVLDLVDTIPSSGSMSSSQSTEDITEEKADSRPGRSLLMLQCLDAEVLPFCLHFLIAGLKEKLTSPQRTDSTLAHLIILLQHEWPKHESVFSEVISIIQKQGSFTYNTFFSYVHQVDILEEFAFLDTQEGGKVSLDIMSTSTKVLAQQRTVTRGVNKGVKEDFKATLEKQVTNIAESPDVLLRRFLKEEREEILKNFV
;
A
#
# COMPACT_ATOMS: atom_id res chain seq x y z
N ASN A 1 -14.28 15.15 9.81
CA ASN A 1 -14.58 14.51 8.51
C ASN A 1 -16.05 14.17 8.28
N ALA A 2 -16.81 13.70 9.27
CA ALA A 2 -18.23 13.29 9.09
C ALA A 2 -19.15 14.36 8.45
N SER A 3 -19.04 15.63 8.84
CA SER A 3 -19.85 16.72 8.26
C SER A 3 -19.55 16.97 6.77
N MET A 4 -18.29 16.76 6.35
CA MET A 4 -17.88 16.96 4.95
C MET A 4 -18.36 15.80 4.06
N LEU A 5 -18.35 14.58 4.58
CA LEU A 5 -18.89 13.41 3.88
C LEU A 5 -20.40 13.56 3.65
N GLN A 6 -21.15 13.99 4.67
CA GLN A 6 -22.59 14.27 4.54
C GLN A 6 -22.87 15.37 3.52
N ALA A 7 -22.05 16.43 3.50
CA ALA A 7 -22.16 17.49 2.50
C ALA A 7 -21.89 16.98 1.08
N PHE A 8 -20.91 16.09 0.90
CA PHE A 8 -20.63 15.46 -0.38
C PHE A 8 -21.78 14.55 -0.84
N GLU A 9 -22.30 13.68 0.02
CA GLU A 9 -23.45 12.82 -0.29
C GLU A 9 -24.68 13.63 -0.68
N LEU A 10 -24.94 14.74 0.03
CA LEU A 10 -26.01 15.66 -0.32
C LEU A 10 -25.77 16.30 -1.68
N ALA A 11 -24.54 16.74 -1.96
CA ALA A 11 -24.18 17.31 -3.26
C ALA A 11 -24.37 16.31 -4.41
N VAL A 12 -24.03 15.04 -4.21
CA VAL A 12 -24.28 13.97 -5.20
C VAL A 12 -25.77 13.83 -5.48
N LYS A 13 -26.61 13.76 -4.44
CA LYS A 13 -28.07 13.69 -4.60
C LYS A 13 -28.64 14.92 -5.31
N CYS A 14 -28.16 16.11 -4.96
CA CYS A 14 -28.56 17.35 -5.63
C CYS A 14 -28.15 17.34 -7.10
N PHE A 15 -26.94 16.86 -7.42
CA PHE A 15 -26.46 16.75 -8.80
C PHE A 15 -27.30 15.76 -9.61
N GLU A 16 -27.67 14.61 -9.04
CA GLU A 16 -28.56 13.64 -9.68
C GLU A 16 -29.94 14.25 -9.97
N ILE A 17 -30.50 15.02 -9.04
CA ILE A 17 -31.77 15.74 -9.26
C ILE A 17 -31.63 16.77 -10.40
N LEU A 18 -30.55 17.57 -10.39
CA LEU A 18 -30.30 18.57 -11.44
C LEU A 18 -30.09 17.94 -12.82
N ASN A 19 -29.64 16.69 -12.89
CA ASN A 19 -29.45 15.94 -14.13
C ASN A 19 -30.61 14.98 -14.43
N SER A 20 -31.73 15.06 -13.70
CA SER A 20 -32.87 14.14 -13.87
C SER A 20 -33.70 14.42 -15.12
N THR A 21 -33.75 15.67 -15.58
CA THR A 21 -34.40 16.07 -16.83
C THR A 21 -33.44 16.86 -17.72
N GLU A 22 -33.62 16.78 -19.04
CA GLU A 22 -32.76 17.48 -19.99
C GLU A 22 -32.88 19.01 -19.86
N GLU A 23 -34.03 19.54 -19.44
CA GLU A 23 -34.22 20.97 -19.20
C GLU A 23 -33.41 21.46 -18.00
N MET A 24 -33.48 20.75 -16.85
CA MET A 24 -32.70 21.12 -15.66
C MET A 24 -31.20 21.01 -15.91
N LYS A 25 -30.80 19.95 -16.62
CA LYS A 25 -29.43 19.73 -17.02
C LYS A 25 -28.94 20.88 -17.88
N PHE A 26 -29.68 21.24 -18.93
CA PHE A 26 -29.34 22.35 -19.82
C PHE A 26 -29.18 23.66 -19.06
N GLU A 27 -30.15 24.03 -18.23
CA GLU A 27 -30.11 25.26 -17.41
C GLU A 27 -28.92 25.27 -16.44
N PHE A 28 -28.64 24.14 -15.79
CA PHE A 28 -27.51 24.00 -14.88
C PHE A 28 -26.17 24.17 -15.60
N TYR A 29 -25.95 23.48 -16.72
CA TYR A 29 -24.71 23.62 -17.48
C TYR A 29 -24.56 25.02 -18.10
N HIS A 30 -25.65 25.63 -18.55
CA HIS A 30 -25.66 27.01 -19.02
C HIS A 30 -25.26 27.99 -17.89
N LEU A 31 -25.80 27.80 -16.68
CA LEU A 31 -25.43 28.58 -15.50
C LEU A 31 -23.95 28.38 -15.13
N CYS A 32 -23.45 27.15 -15.14
CA CYS A 32 -22.03 26.84 -14.87
C CYS A 32 -21.08 27.45 -15.90
N GLN A 33 -21.48 27.53 -17.17
CA GLN A 33 -20.69 28.21 -18.21
C GLN A 33 -20.60 29.72 -17.97
N ASN A 34 -21.66 30.31 -17.43
CA ASN A 34 -21.70 31.73 -17.05
C ASN A 34 -20.95 32.02 -15.74
N TRP A 35 -20.64 30.99 -14.96
CA TRP A 35 -19.85 31.10 -13.74
C TRP A 35 -18.33 31.01 -14.05
N ARG A 36 -17.51 31.68 -13.23
CA ARG A 36 -16.06 31.84 -13.45
C ARG A 36 -15.35 30.49 -13.65
N LYS A 37 -14.17 30.51 -14.30
CA LYS A 37 -13.30 29.33 -14.55
C LYS A 37 -13.05 28.44 -13.32
N GLU A 38 -12.95 29.03 -12.12
CA GLU A 38 -12.78 28.27 -10.87
C GLU A 38 -13.95 27.30 -10.61
N THR A 39 -15.17 27.70 -10.98
CA THR A 39 -16.38 26.88 -10.89
C THR A 39 -16.34 25.71 -11.87
N GLN A 40 -15.75 25.89 -13.05
CA GLN A 40 -15.58 24.84 -14.04
C GLN A 40 -14.56 23.79 -13.57
N SER A 41 -13.42 24.23 -13.00
CA SER A 41 -12.44 23.30 -12.43
C SER A 41 -13.01 22.54 -11.24
N MET A 42 -13.73 23.22 -10.33
CA MET A 42 -14.39 22.59 -9.19
C MET A 42 -15.44 21.56 -9.64
N GLN A 43 -16.23 21.89 -10.67
CA GLN A 43 -17.18 20.97 -11.27
C GLN A 43 -16.51 19.71 -11.83
N SER A 44 -15.40 19.84 -12.56
CA SER A 44 -14.68 18.68 -13.11
C SER A 44 -14.11 17.77 -12.01
N TYR A 45 -13.57 18.34 -10.92
CA TYR A 45 -13.12 17.54 -9.77
C TYR A 45 -14.28 16.85 -9.07
N PHE A 46 -15.38 17.56 -8.83
CA PHE A 46 -16.58 17.00 -8.20
C PHE A 46 -17.19 15.86 -9.04
N GLN A 47 -17.30 16.03 -10.35
CA GLN A 47 -17.77 14.98 -11.26
C GLN A 47 -16.88 13.74 -11.21
N THR A 48 -15.56 13.94 -11.13
CA THR A 48 -14.60 12.83 -10.98
C THR A 48 -14.81 12.10 -9.65
N ASP A 49 -14.90 12.84 -8.54
CA ASP A 49 -15.15 12.26 -7.20
C ASP A 49 -16.47 11.49 -7.17
N MET A 50 -17.51 12.02 -7.83
CA MET A 50 -18.81 11.37 -7.97
C MET A 50 -18.72 10.08 -8.79
N CYS A 51 -18.02 10.08 -9.93
CA CYS A 51 -17.82 8.86 -10.73
C CYS A 51 -17.11 7.78 -9.92
N ILE A 52 -16.09 8.12 -9.15
CA ILE A 52 -15.37 7.20 -8.26
C ILE A 52 -16.33 6.65 -7.18
N PHE A 53 -17.07 7.54 -6.51
CA PHE A 53 -18.05 7.16 -5.48
C PHE A 53 -19.15 6.23 -6.02
N GLN A 54 -19.64 6.51 -7.23
CA GLN A 54 -20.66 5.71 -7.92
C GLN A 54 -20.12 4.40 -8.49
N GLY A 55 -18.80 4.19 -8.50
CA GLY A 55 -18.15 3.00 -9.07
C GLY A 55 -18.00 3.04 -10.59
N ASN A 56 -18.25 4.19 -11.21
CA ASN A 56 -18.09 4.45 -12.64
C ASN A 56 -16.62 4.78 -12.96
N TYR A 57 -15.72 3.84 -12.69
CA TYR A 57 -14.28 4.06 -12.74
C TYR A 57 -13.76 4.37 -14.16
N GLN A 58 -14.42 3.86 -15.20
CA GLN A 58 -14.00 4.13 -16.59
C GLN A 58 -14.23 5.60 -16.99
N ASP A 59 -15.35 6.17 -16.56
CA ASP A 59 -15.68 7.59 -16.78
C ASP A 59 -14.75 8.47 -15.93
N ALA A 60 -14.50 8.06 -14.67
CA ALA A 60 -13.54 8.73 -13.80
C ALA A 60 -12.14 8.82 -14.44
N LEU A 61 -11.64 7.72 -15.03
CA LEU A 61 -10.34 7.71 -15.73
C LEU A 61 -10.30 8.68 -16.91
N THR A 62 -11.39 8.77 -17.66
CA THR A 62 -11.49 9.71 -18.81
C THR A 62 -11.41 11.16 -18.33
N HIS A 63 -12.12 11.50 -17.23
CA HIS A 63 -12.05 12.82 -16.61
C HIS A 63 -10.65 13.12 -16.04
N LEU A 64 -10.03 12.15 -15.36
CA LEU A 64 -8.70 12.28 -14.77
C LEU A 64 -7.62 12.53 -15.83
N GLN A 65 -7.70 11.87 -16.99
CA GLN A 65 -6.78 12.10 -18.12
C GLN A 65 -6.88 13.54 -18.65
N SER A 66 -8.10 14.06 -18.80
CA SER A 66 -8.33 15.45 -19.22
C SER A 66 -7.77 16.45 -18.19
N LEU A 67 -8.01 16.18 -16.90
CA LEU A 67 -7.51 17.02 -15.81
C LEU A 67 -5.98 16.99 -15.69
N ALA A 68 -5.33 15.85 -15.94
CA ALA A 68 -3.88 15.70 -15.83
C ALA A 68 -3.12 16.69 -16.74
N MET A 69 -3.65 16.98 -17.93
CA MET A 69 -3.03 17.85 -18.92
C MET A 69 -3.02 19.34 -18.52
N THR A 70 -3.92 19.74 -17.63
CA THR A 70 -4.16 21.15 -17.28
C THR A 70 -3.82 21.47 -15.82
N SER A 71 -3.41 20.48 -15.04
CA SER A 71 -3.28 20.57 -13.58
C SER A 71 -1.89 20.98 -13.07
N SER A 72 -1.88 21.68 -11.94
CA SER A 72 -0.67 22.04 -11.19
C SER A 72 -0.03 20.84 -10.50
N ASN A 73 1.25 20.94 -10.09
CA ASN A 73 1.98 19.81 -9.49
C ASN A 73 1.33 19.22 -8.23
N LYS A 74 0.75 20.04 -7.33
CA LYS A 74 0.04 19.53 -6.14
C LYS A 74 -1.18 18.70 -6.53
N MET A 75 -1.87 19.10 -7.60
CA MET A 75 -3.06 18.41 -8.07
C MET A 75 -2.72 17.11 -8.81
N LYS A 76 -1.49 16.98 -9.35
CA LYS A 76 -1.02 15.72 -9.96
C LYS A 76 -0.97 14.58 -8.95
N VAL A 77 -0.61 14.84 -7.69
CA VAL A 77 -0.64 13.83 -6.62
C VAL A 77 -2.05 13.29 -6.42
N ARG A 78 -3.04 14.18 -6.27
CA ARG A 78 -4.46 13.80 -6.16
C ARG A 78 -4.91 12.99 -7.38
N ILE A 79 -4.64 13.49 -8.59
CA ILE A 79 -5.04 12.82 -9.84
C ILE A 79 -4.40 11.43 -9.93
N SER A 80 -3.13 11.29 -9.53
CA SER A 80 -2.43 10.01 -9.50
C SER A 80 -3.08 9.02 -8.53
N LEU A 81 -3.38 9.46 -7.30
CA LEU A 81 -4.08 8.65 -6.29
C LEU A 81 -5.46 8.19 -6.76
N GLN A 82 -6.22 9.11 -7.36
CA GLN A 82 -7.56 8.81 -7.90
C GLN A 82 -7.48 7.88 -9.11
N THR A 83 -6.45 8.01 -9.94
CA THR A 83 -6.17 7.12 -11.08
C THR A 83 -5.83 5.72 -10.61
N ALA A 84 -4.95 5.58 -9.61
CA ALA A 84 -4.63 4.29 -8.99
C ALA A 84 -5.89 3.65 -8.38
N SER A 85 -6.67 4.42 -7.62
CA SER A 85 -7.92 3.96 -7.02
C SER A 85 -8.94 3.49 -8.06
N SER A 86 -9.03 4.19 -9.19
CA SER A 86 -9.92 3.82 -10.29
C SER A 86 -9.48 2.52 -10.97
N HIS A 87 -8.17 2.35 -11.23
CA HIS A 87 -7.64 1.09 -11.75
C HIS A 87 -7.87 -0.08 -10.80
N TYR A 88 -7.73 0.14 -9.49
CA TYR A 88 -8.04 -0.86 -8.46
C TYR A 88 -9.51 -1.27 -8.48
N GLY A 89 -10.42 -0.28 -8.55
CA GLY A 89 -11.86 -0.53 -8.67
C GLY A 89 -12.23 -1.36 -9.91
N LEU A 90 -11.46 -1.23 -11.00
CA LEU A 90 -11.57 -2.04 -12.21
C LEU A 90 -10.83 -3.39 -12.14
N LYS A 91 -10.25 -3.75 -10.99
CA LYS A 91 -9.41 -4.94 -10.78
C LYS A 91 -8.16 -5.00 -11.68
N GLN A 92 -7.72 -3.86 -12.20
CA GLN A 92 -6.50 -3.72 -13.00
C GLN A 92 -5.30 -3.49 -12.07
N TYR A 93 -5.04 -4.46 -11.18
CA TYR A 93 -4.11 -4.29 -10.05
C TYR A 93 -2.68 -3.94 -10.48
N ALA A 94 -2.20 -4.50 -11.59
CA ALA A 94 -0.86 -4.19 -12.12
C ALA A 94 -0.69 -2.70 -12.45
N LYS A 95 -1.63 -2.12 -13.21
CA LYS A 95 -1.61 -0.67 -13.55
C LYS A 95 -1.79 0.20 -12.32
N ALA A 96 -2.62 -0.24 -11.39
CA ALA A 96 -2.87 0.44 -10.14
C ALA A 96 -1.59 0.51 -9.28
N CYS A 97 -0.85 -0.60 -9.21
CA CYS A 97 0.44 -0.70 -8.53
C CYS A 97 1.50 0.17 -9.21
N GLU A 98 1.62 0.12 -10.54
CA GLU A 98 2.55 0.96 -11.31
C GLU A 98 2.34 2.45 -11.01
N GLN A 99 1.08 2.91 -11.03
CA GLN A 99 0.72 4.29 -10.72
C GLN A 99 1.12 4.70 -9.28
N VAL A 100 0.98 3.78 -8.31
CA VAL A 100 1.36 4.02 -6.91
C VAL A 100 2.88 4.10 -6.78
N LEU A 101 3.63 3.20 -7.43
CA LEU A 101 5.08 3.20 -7.38
C LEU A 101 5.66 4.48 -8.04
N ASP A 102 5.10 4.91 -9.16
CA ASP A 102 5.44 6.20 -9.79
C ASP A 102 5.19 7.37 -8.85
N LEU A 103 4.08 7.34 -8.12
CA LEU A 103 3.77 8.40 -7.17
C LEU A 103 4.81 8.47 -6.04
N VAL A 104 5.22 7.31 -5.49
CA VAL A 104 6.21 7.24 -4.41
C VAL A 104 7.55 7.85 -4.83
N ASP A 105 7.95 7.69 -6.09
CA ASP A 105 9.16 8.30 -6.66
C ASP A 105 9.08 9.84 -6.77
N THR A 106 7.87 10.39 -6.91
CA THR A 106 7.66 11.85 -7.04
C THR A 106 7.54 12.60 -5.71
N ILE A 107 7.26 11.89 -4.62
CA ILE A 107 7.11 12.52 -3.30
C ILE A 107 8.51 12.81 -2.73
N PRO A 108 8.82 14.08 -2.37
CA PRO A 108 10.10 14.39 -1.77
C PRO A 108 10.29 13.57 -0.48
N SER A 109 11.45 12.94 -0.35
CA SER A 109 11.88 12.29 0.88
C SER A 109 12.24 13.35 1.93
N SER A 110 11.24 14.14 2.35
CA SER A 110 11.43 15.10 3.43
C SER A 110 11.56 14.30 4.72
N GLY A 111 12.80 14.02 5.12
CA GLY A 111 13.14 13.64 6.48
C GLY A 111 12.82 14.77 7.43
N SER A 112 11.54 14.93 7.79
CA SER A 112 11.12 15.88 8.79
C SER A 112 10.87 15.16 10.10
N MET A 113 11.88 15.23 10.97
CA MET A 113 11.79 14.98 12.39
C MET A 113 10.86 16.04 13.01
N SER A 114 9.58 15.70 13.19
CA SER A 114 8.57 16.31 14.07
C SER A 114 7.20 15.96 13.48
N SER A 115 6.22 15.42 14.18
CA SER A 115 5.97 15.49 15.61
C SER A 115 4.97 14.39 15.94
N SER A 116 5.14 13.81 17.11
CA SER A 116 4.10 13.16 17.89
C SER A 116 2.99 14.17 18.23
N GLN A 117 2.30 14.67 17.23
CA GLN A 117 0.91 15.07 17.38
C GLN A 117 0.16 13.88 16.85
N SER A 118 -0.43 13.16 17.80
CA SER A 118 -1.56 12.29 17.59
C SER A 118 -2.24 12.62 16.27
N THR A 119 -2.06 11.74 15.29
CA THR A 119 -3.15 11.44 14.37
C THR A 119 -4.32 11.11 15.29
N GLU A 120 -5.08 12.15 15.65
CA GLU A 120 -6.45 12.01 16.08
C GLU A 120 -7.07 11.14 15.00
N ASP A 121 -7.18 9.88 15.34
CA ASP A 121 -8.20 9.00 14.85
C ASP A 121 -8.48 9.22 13.35
N ILE A 122 -7.63 8.60 12.51
CA ILE A 122 -8.20 7.72 11.49
C ILE A 122 -8.85 6.57 12.26
N THR A 123 -9.87 6.91 13.04
CA THR A 123 -10.87 5.98 13.47
C THR A 123 -11.37 5.42 12.16
N GLU A 124 -11.05 4.15 11.94
CA GLU A 124 -12.11 3.16 11.92
C GLU A 124 -13.13 3.52 13.03
N GLU A 125 -13.89 4.60 12.81
CA GLU A 125 -15.19 4.70 13.41
C GLU A 125 -15.79 3.41 12.89
N LYS A 126 -16.36 2.63 13.80
CA LYS A 126 -17.34 1.62 13.44
C LYS A 126 -18.41 2.34 12.62
N ALA A 127 -18.13 2.57 11.33
CA ALA A 127 -19.10 2.68 10.29
C ALA A 127 -19.81 1.35 10.43
N ASP A 128 -21.02 1.43 10.97
CA ASP A 128 -21.97 0.35 10.99
C ASP A 128 -21.68 -0.55 9.80
N SER A 129 -21.37 -1.81 10.10
CA SER A 129 -21.09 -2.89 9.15
C SER A 129 -22.27 -3.06 8.19
N ARG A 130 -22.37 -2.12 7.26
CA ARG A 130 -23.14 -2.18 6.05
C ARG A 130 -22.10 -2.39 4.96
N PRO A 131 -22.25 -3.44 4.13
CA PRO A 131 -21.40 -3.59 2.96
C PRO A 131 -21.71 -2.43 2.01
N GLY A 132 -20.93 -1.36 2.11
CA GLY A 132 -21.11 -0.11 1.41
C GLY A 132 -19.77 0.52 1.08
N ARG A 133 -19.73 1.30 0.00
CA ARG A 133 -18.51 1.98 -0.46
C ARG A 133 -18.12 3.06 0.55
N SER A 134 -16.90 2.98 1.08
CA SER A 134 -16.35 4.00 1.98
C SER A 134 -15.53 5.02 1.18
N LEU A 135 -15.73 6.31 1.46
CA LEU A 135 -15.02 7.40 0.79
C LEU A 135 -14.01 8.00 1.78
N LEU A 136 -12.74 7.97 1.40
CA LEU A 136 -11.63 8.56 2.16
C LEU A 136 -11.32 9.96 1.63
N MET A 137 -11.49 10.97 2.49
CA MET A 137 -11.12 12.35 2.19
C MET A 137 -9.70 12.60 2.69
N LEU A 138 -8.72 12.62 1.77
CA LEU A 138 -7.31 12.86 2.07
C LEU A 138 -6.92 14.29 1.69
N GLN A 139 -6.11 14.94 2.53
CA GLN A 139 -5.59 16.27 2.24
C GLN A 139 -4.39 16.23 1.28
N CYS A 140 -3.91 15.03 0.92
CA CYS A 140 -2.77 14.80 0.04
C CYS A 140 -1.48 15.43 0.57
N LEU A 141 -1.30 15.43 1.91
CA LEU A 141 -0.06 15.83 2.54
C LEU A 141 1.00 14.75 2.36
N ASP A 142 2.28 15.10 2.29
CA ASP A 142 3.38 14.12 2.12
C ASP A 142 3.36 13.00 3.18
N ALA A 143 2.90 13.34 4.40
CA ALA A 143 2.72 12.42 5.52
C ALA A 143 1.53 11.45 5.36
N GLU A 144 0.54 11.78 4.52
CA GLU A 144 -0.65 10.95 4.27
C GLU A 144 -0.51 10.11 3.01
N VAL A 145 0.24 10.59 2.02
CA VAL A 145 0.33 9.94 0.71
C VAL A 145 1.06 8.60 0.81
N LEU A 146 2.20 8.53 1.52
CA LEU A 146 2.93 7.26 1.67
C LEU A 146 2.09 6.20 2.40
N PRO A 147 1.49 6.47 3.58
CA PRO A 147 0.58 5.53 4.24
C PRO A 147 -0.55 5.04 3.32
N PHE A 148 -1.15 5.93 2.53
CA PHE A 148 -2.19 5.55 1.59
C PHE A 148 -1.67 4.61 0.50
N CYS A 149 -0.51 4.91 -0.09
CA CYS A 149 0.15 4.04 -1.06
C CYS A 149 0.46 2.65 -0.47
N LEU A 150 0.96 2.59 0.77
CA LEU A 150 1.25 1.33 1.46
C LEU A 150 -0.02 0.53 1.75
N HIS A 151 -1.07 1.18 2.28
CA HIS A 151 -2.36 0.54 2.52
C HIS A 151 -2.95 -0.05 1.24
N PHE A 152 -2.82 0.68 0.13
CA PHE A 152 -3.27 0.23 -1.18
C PHE A 152 -2.50 -1.02 -1.67
N LEU A 153 -1.17 -1.02 -1.55
CA LEU A 153 -0.33 -2.17 -1.91
C LEU A 153 -0.62 -3.38 -1.02
N ILE A 154 -0.79 -3.17 0.29
CA ILE A 154 -1.19 -4.21 1.24
C ILE A 154 -2.53 -4.82 0.82
N ALA A 155 -3.54 -3.99 0.54
CA ALA A 155 -4.86 -4.46 0.11
C ALA A 155 -4.77 -5.32 -1.16
N GLY A 156 -4.01 -4.87 -2.16
CA GLY A 156 -3.85 -5.62 -3.40
C GLY A 156 -3.05 -6.93 -3.25
N LEU A 157 -2.03 -6.97 -2.40
CA LEU A 157 -1.30 -8.21 -2.09
C LEU A 157 -2.14 -9.19 -1.25
N LYS A 158 -2.99 -8.69 -0.36
CA LYS A 158 -3.92 -9.52 0.42
C LYS A 158 -4.88 -10.30 -0.47
N GLU A 159 -5.39 -9.71 -1.54
CA GLU A 159 -6.22 -10.42 -2.52
C GLU A 159 -5.48 -11.62 -3.13
N LYS A 160 -4.16 -11.52 -3.30
CA LYS A 160 -3.32 -12.60 -3.84
C LYS A 160 -3.01 -13.70 -2.82
N LEU A 161 -3.29 -13.54 -1.52
CA LEU A 161 -3.10 -14.60 -0.52
C LEU A 161 -3.97 -15.83 -0.81
N THR A 162 -5.15 -15.62 -1.37
CA THR A 162 -6.08 -16.69 -1.76
C THR A 162 -5.78 -17.30 -3.13
N SER A 163 -4.84 -16.71 -3.89
CA SER A 163 -4.51 -17.15 -5.25
C SER A 163 -3.67 -18.43 -5.24
N PRO A 164 -3.94 -19.38 -6.15
CA PRO A 164 -3.11 -20.58 -6.31
C PRO A 164 -1.70 -20.28 -6.86
N GLN A 165 -1.48 -19.08 -7.44
CA GLN A 165 -0.19 -18.65 -7.99
C GLN A 165 0.66 -17.85 -6.97
N ARG A 166 0.31 -17.90 -5.69
CA ARG A 166 1.03 -17.22 -4.62
C ARG A 166 2.49 -17.67 -4.56
N THR A 167 3.42 -16.71 -4.55
CA THR A 167 4.86 -16.95 -4.41
C THR A 167 5.35 -16.53 -3.01
N ASP A 168 6.55 -16.99 -2.63
CA ASP A 168 7.21 -16.53 -1.41
C ASP A 168 7.52 -15.03 -1.48
N SER A 169 7.82 -14.50 -2.67
CA SER A 169 8.00 -13.07 -2.89
C SER A 169 6.73 -12.27 -2.58
N THR A 170 5.53 -12.77 -2.96
CA THR A 170 4.26 -12.13 -2.58
C THR A 170 4.12 -12.03 -1.06
N LEU A 171 4.40 -13.11 -0.35
CA LEU A 171 4.33 -13.15 1.11
C LEU A 171 5.37 -12.23 1.76
N ALA A 172 6.61 -12.27 1.28
CA ALA A 172 7.70 -11.45 1.79
C ALA A 172 7.40 -9.97 1.61
N HIS A 173 6.96 -9.56 0.41
CA HIS A 173 6.60 -8.17 0.13
C HIS A 173 5.45 -7.71 1.01
N LEU A 174 4.45 -8.58 1.26
CA LEU A 174 3.39 -8.26 2.20
C LEU A 174 3.94 -8.06 3.61
N ILE A 175 4.74 -8.98 4.15
CA ILE A 175 5.37 -8.87 5.48
C ILE A 175 6.15 -7.55 5.60
N ILE A 176 6.95 -7.19 4.58
CA ILE A 176 7.74 -5.96 4.58
C ILE A 176 6.83 -4.74 4.74
N LEU A 177 5.72 -4.68 3.99
CA LEU A 177 4.76 -3.57 4.05
C LEU A 177 3.99 -3.52 5.37
N LEU A 178 3.66 -4.67 5.99
CA LEU A 178 2.92 -4.73 7.27
C LEU A 178 3.72 -4.14 8.45
N GLN A 179 5.03 -3.90 8.30
CA GLN A 179 5.83 -3.19 9.30
C GLN A 179 5.41 -1.73 9.47
N HIS A 180 4.77 -1.14 8.45
CA HIS A 180 4.19 0.19 8.56
C HIS A 180 2.99 0.16 9.51
N GLU A 181 2.94 1.07 10.47
CA GLU A 181 1.88 1.12 11.51
C GLU A 181 1.71 -0.17 12.33
N TRP A 182 2.77 -0.97 12.47
CA TRP A 182 2.76 -2.09 13.41
C TRP A 182 2.40 -1.62 14.83
N PRO A 183 1.50 -2.30 15.58
CA PRO A 183 0.95 -3.65 15.35
C PRO A 183 -0.45 -3.71 14.70
N LYS A 184 -0.95 -2.65 14.05
CA LYS A 184 -2.33 -2.64 13.47
C LYS A 184 -2.59 -3.81 12.50
N HIS A 185 -1.54 -4.33 11.89
CA HIS A 185 -1.58 -5.36 10.85
C HIS A 185 -1.26 -6.78 11.34
N GLU A 186 -1.16 -7.00 12.65
CA GLU A 186 -0.80 -8.28 13.26
C GLU A 186 -1.70 -9.44 12.80
N SER A 187 -3.01 -9.21 12.68
CA SER A 187 -3.95 -10.26 12.25
C SER A 187 -3.67 -10.81 10.85
N VAL A 188 -3.32 -9.93 9.90
CA VAL A 188 -2.94 -10.31 8.53
C VAL A 188 -1.58 -11.00 8.55
N PHE A 189 -0.67 -10.55 9.39
CA PHE A 189 0.63 -11.18 9.56
C PHE A 189 0.49 -12.62 10.08
N SER A 190 -0.35 -12.88 11.09
CA SER A 190 -0.62 -14.24 11.58
C SER A 190 -1.18 -15.16 10.50
N GLU A 191 -2.02 -14.64 9.60
CA GLU A 191 -2.51 -15.40 8.44
C GLU A 191 -1.36 -15.79 7.50
N VAL A 192 -0.47 -14.85 7.18
CA VAL A 192 0.73 -15.10 6.38
C VAL A 192 1.64 -16.15 7.02
N ILE A 193 1.87 -16.06 8.34
CA ILE A 193 2.68 -17.04 9.07
C ILE A 193 2.05 -18.44 9.01
N SER A 194 0.73 -18.55 9.18
CA SER A 194 0.02 -19.84 9.03
C SER A 194 0.20 -20.43 7.62
N ILE A 195 0.19 -19.58 6.59
CA ILE A 195 0.43 -20.00 5.21
C ILE A 195 1.87 -20.53 5.04
N ILE A 196 2.87 -19.80 5.53
CA ILE A 196 4.28 -20.20 5.48
C ILE A 196 4.49 -21.53 6.20
N GLN A 197 3.91 -21.67 7.39
CA GLN A 197 4.01 -22.89 8.19
C GLN A 197 3.41 -24.09 7.46
N LYS A 198 2.25 -23.94 6.80
CA LYS A 198 1.64 -24.99 5.98
C LYS A 198 2.47 -25.36 4.76
N GLN A 199 3.18 -24.39 4.17
CA GLN A 199 4.06 -24.61 3.02
C GLN A 199 5.36 -25.35 3.41
N GLY A 200 5.81 -25.20 4.66
CA GLY A 200 6.99 -25.89 5.21
C GLY A 200 8.34 -25.39 4.66
N SER A 201 8.33 -24.40 3.77
CA SER A 201 9.51 -23.71 3.28
C SER A 201 9.19 -22.27 2.92
N PHE A 202 10.19 -21.39 3.03
CA PHE A 202 10.06 -19.99 2.65
C PHE A 202 11.42 -19.45 2.19
N THR A 203 11.46 -18.87 1.00
CA THR A 203 12.69 -18.36 0.36
C THR A 203 12.55 -16.89 0.01
N TYR A 204 13.42 -16.04 0.57
CA TYR A 204 13.48 -14.62 0.21
C TYR A 204 14.84 -14.01 0.59
N ASN A 205 15.73 -13.88 -0.40
CA ASN A 205 17.15 -13.58 -0.16
C ASN A 205 17.42 -12.15 0.34
N THR A 206 16.46 -11.23 0.24
CA THR A 206 16.61 -9.83 0.67
C THR A 206 15.85 -9.56 1.97
N PHE A 207 15.41 -10.60 2.69
CA PHE A 207 14.59 -10.48 3.90
C PHE A 207 15.19 -9.53 4.95
N PHE A 208 16.43 -9.79 5.37
CA PHE A 208 17.12 -8.96 6.36
C PHE A 208 17.49 -7.56 5.85
N SER A 209 17.38 -7.28 4.56
CA SER A 209 17.58 -5.92 4.03
C SER A 209 16.40 -5.00 4.33
N TYR A 210 15.22 -5.58 4.60
CA TYR A 210 13.95 -4.85 4.71
C TYR A 210 13.15 -5.15 5.98
N VAL A 211 13.39 -6.28 6.67
CA VAL A 211 12.68 -6.62 7.91
C VAL A 211 13.48 -6.19 9.14
N HIS A 212 12.92 -5.26 9.90
CA HIS A 212 13.50 -4.69 11.13
C HIS A 212 12.55 -4.75 12.33
N GLN A 213 11.27 -5.08 12.14
CA GLN A 213 10.33 -5.24 13.26
C GLN A 213 10.70 -6.47 14.09
N VAL A 214 10.97 -6.27 15.39
CA VAL A 214 11.45 -7.32 16.31
C VAL A 214 10.45 -8.48 16.41
N ASP A 215 9.16 -8.19 16.58
CA ASP A 215 8.13 -9.23 16.68
C ASP A 215 8.10 -10.14 15.44
N ILE A 216 8.30 -9.57 14.24
CA ILE A 216 8.38 -10.35 13.00
C ILE A 216 9.64 -11.22 12.99
N LEU A 217 10.78 -10.69 13.40
CA LEU A 217 12.03 -11.45 13.48
C LEU A 217 11.93 -12.61 14.47
N GLU A 218 11.29 -12.40 15.63
CA GLU A 218 11.04 -13.43 16.63
C GLU A 218 10.16 -14.56 16.09
N GLU A 219 9.08 -14.23 15.38
CA GLU A 219 8.23 -15.24 14.73
C GLU A 219 8.97 -16.05 13.67
N PHE A 220 9.83 -15.41 12.88
CA PHE A 220 10.70 -16.14 11.94
C PHE A 220 11.74 -17.01 12.65
N ALA A 221 12.25 -16.60 13.80
CA ALA A 221 13.09 -17.46 14.63
C ALA A 221 12.31 -18.66 15.18
N PHE A 222 11.05 -18.46 15.58
CA PHE A 222 10.17 -19.51 16.06
C PHE A 222 9.86 -20.55 14.97
N LEU A 223 9.63 -20.13 13.72
CA LEU A 223 9.34 -21.02 12.59
C LEU A 223 10.44 -22.08 12.30
N ASP A 224 11.72 -21.78 12.57
CA ASP A 224 12.83 -22.76 12.41
C ASP A 224 12.88 -23.80 13.56
N THR A 225 12.14 -23.58 14.65
CA THR A 225 12.08 -24.52 15.78
C THR A 225 11.17 -25.72 15.49
N GLN A 226 11.28 -26.77 16.31
CA GLN A 226 10.38 -27.93 16.19
C GLN A 226 8.92 -27.56 16.51
N GLU A 227 8.71 -26.66 17.47
CA GLU A 227 7.38 -26.22 17.91
C GLU A 227 6.74 -25.27 16.88
N GLY A 228 7.54 -24.46 16.18
CA GLY A 228 7.09 -23.59 15.09
C GLY A 228 6.86 -24.27 13.75
N GLY A 229 7.04 -25.60 13.66
CA GLY A 229 6.75 -26.38 12.45
C GLY A 229 7.96 -26.74 11.60
N LYS A 230 9.18 -26.37 12.04
CA LYS A 230 10.46 -26.72 11.40
C LYS A 230 10.48 -26.32 9.92
N VAL A 231 10.06 -25.09 9.64
CA VAL A 231 10.01 -24.53 8.30
C VAL A 231 11.42 -24.36 7.75
N SER A 232 11.65 -24.79 6.51
CA SER A 232 12.93 -24.56 5.83
C SER A 232 13.03 -23.10 5.38
N LEU A 233 13.74 -22.27 6.14
CA LEU A 233 13.93 -20.85 5.86
C LEU A 233 15.19 -20.60 5.03
N ASP A 234 15.02 -20.06 3.83
CA ASP A 234 16.11 -19.61 2.97
C ASP A 234 16.06 -18.09 2.78
N ILE A 235 16.28 -17.36 3.88
CA ILE A 235 16.11 -15.89 3.96
C ILE A 235 17.42 -15.10 4.03
N MET A 236 18.55 -15.81 3.90
CA MET A 236 19.87 -15.21 3.94
C MET A 236 20.23 -14.58 2.60
N SER A 237 20.95 -13.46 2.62
CA SER A 237 21.44 -12.86 1.38
C SER A 237 22.40 -13.80 0.66
N THR A 238 22.38 -13.77 -0.67
CA THR A 238 23.26 -14.59 -1.52
C THR A 238 24.73 -14.36 -1.17
N SER A 239 25.12 -13.13 -0.83
CA SER A 239 26.47 -12.78 -0.39
C SER A 239 26.84 -13.46 0.93
N THR A 240 25.92 -13.47 1.91
CA THR A 240 26.14 -14.17 3.18
C THR A 240 26.20 -15.69 2.98
N LYS A 241 25.38 -16.25 2.09
CA LYS A 241 25.42 -17.67 1.73
C LYS A 241 26.77 -18.07 1.14
N VAL A 242 27.31 -17.28 0.20
CA VAL A 242 28.62 -17.56 -0.41
C VAL A 242 29.73 -17.52 0.64
N LEU A 243 29.71 -16.55 1.56
CA LEU A 243 30.69 -16.45 2.65
C LEU A 243 30.57 -17.61 3.66
N ALA A 244 29.35 -18.01 4.01
CA ALA A 244 29.10 -19.17 4.88
C ALA A 244 29.58 -20.47 4.22
N GLN A 245 29.28 -20.67 2.94
CA GLN A 245 29.73 -21.84 2.16
C GLN A 245 31.27 -21.91 2.08
N GLN A 246 31.95 -20.77 1.94
CA GLN A 246 33.42 -20.72 1.95
C GLN A 246 34.04 -21.08 3.31
N ARG A 247 33.35 -20.78 4.42
CA ARG A 247 33.81 -21.13 5.79
C ARG A 247 33.50 -22.58 6.19
N THR A 248 32.53 -23.21 5.53
CA THR A 248 31.92 -24.50 5.94
C THR A 248 32.60 -25.74 5.32
N VAL A 249 33.82 -25.62 4.78
CA VAL A 249 34.52 -26.75 4.14
C VAL A 249 35.12 -27.74 5.15
N THR A 250 35.13 -27.45 6.45
CA THR A 250 35.64 -28.38 7.48
C THR A 250 34.72 -28.49 8.70
N ARG A 251 33.96 -29.60 8.75
CA ARG A 251 33.09 -30.10 9.85
C ARG A 251 31.72 -29.40 10.02
N GLY A 252 30.65 -30.16 9.78
CA GLY A 252 29.31 -29.89 10.35
C GLY A 252 28.45 -28.89 9.58
N VAL A 253 28.10 -29.23 8.33
CA VAL A 253 27.39 -28.36 7.36
C VAL A 253 26.09 -27.74 7.92
N ASN A 254 25.33 -28.44 8.77
CA ASN A 254 24.05 -27.94 9.28
C ASN A 254 24.13 -27.11 10.57
N LYS A 255 25.24 -27.19 11.32
CA LYS A 255 25.37 -26.45 12.60
C LYS A 255 25.80 -25.01 12.36
N GLY A 256 26.72 -24.78 11.41
CA GLY A 256 27.17 -23.44 11.04
C GLY A 256 26.05 -22.56 10.48
N VAL A 257 25.15 -23.13 9.68
CA VAL A 257 24.02 -22.38 9.09
C VAL A 257 23.03 -21.87 10.15
N LYS A 258 22.75 -22.66 11.19
CA LYS A 258 21.89 -22.25 12.31
C LYS A 258 22.55 -21.19 13.20
N GLU A 259 23.86 -21.30 13.42
CA GLU A 259 24.63 -20.29 14.17
C GLU A 259 24.73 -18.97 13.38
N ASP A 260 24.94 -19.02 12.07
CA ASP A 260 24.96 -17.85 11.18
C ASP A 260 23.59 -17.16 11.09
N PHE A 261 22.51 -17.94 11.06
CA PHE A 261 21.13 -17.41 11.11
C PHE A 261 20.88 -16.63 12.40
N LYS A 262 21.18 -17.24 13.55
CA LYS A 262 21.02 -16.60 14.86
C LYS A 262 21.89 -15.34 14.98
N ALA A 263 23.16 -15.41 14.56
CA ALA A 263 24.07 -14.26 14.61
C ALA A 263 23.61 -13.12 13.69
N THR A 264 23.02 -13.44 12.53
CA THR A 264 22.44 -12.42 11.64
C THR A 264 21.23 -11.76 12.30
N LEU A 265 20.36 -12.54 12.95
CA LEU A 265 19.17 -12.05 13.63
C LEU A 265 19.55 -11.13 14.81
N GLU A 266 20.52 -11.54 15.63
CA GLU A 266 21.06 -10.71 16.73
C GLU A 266 21.68 -9.40 16.19
N LYS A 267 22.42 -9.46 15.09
CA LYS A 267 22.99 -8.28 14.43
C LYS A 267 21.89 -7.36 13.90
N GLN A 268 20.82 -7.91 13.35
CA GLN A 268 19.70 -7.15 12.81
C GLN A 268 18.98 -6.38 13.91
N VAL A 269 18.66 -7.05 15.02
CA VAL A 269 18.03 -6.44 16.21
C VAL A 269 18.89 -5.32 16.79
N THR A 270 20.22 -5.45 16.72
CA THR A 270 21.16 -4.44 17.25
C THR A 270 21.30 -3.20 16.36
N ASN A 271 20.99 -3.29 15.05
CA ASN A 271 21.24 -2.22 14.06
C ASN A 271 19.98 -1.48 13.58
N ILE A 272 18.87 -1.53 14.33
CA ILE A 272 17.63 -0.84 13.97
C ILE A 272 17.81 0.67 14.24
N ALA A 273 18.33 1.41 13.25
CA ALA A 273 18.50 2.86 13.32
C ALA A 273 17.73 3.62 12.23
N GLU A 274 17.33 2.94 11.14
CA GLU A 274 16.58 3.53 10.03
C GLU A 274 15.08 3.59 10.37
N SER A 275 14.39 4.69 10.02
CA SER A 275 12.94 4.78 10.22
C SER A 275 12.21 3.86 9.23
N PRO A 276 11.05 3.26 9.61
CA PRO A 276 10.26 2.40 8.74
C PRO A 276 9.93 3.06 7.39
N ASP A 277 9.61 4.36 7.40
CA ASP A 277 9.27 5.12 6.18
C ASP A 277 10.42 5.19 5.18
N VAL A 278 11.64 5.43 5.65
CA VAL A 278 12.82 5.52 4.77
C VAL A 278 13.12 4.14 4.18
N LEU A 279 13.05 3.12 5.02
CA LEU A 279 13.22 1.74 4.60
C LEU A 279 12.19 1.31 3.56
N LEU A 280 10.92 1.63 3.78
CA LEU A 280 9.84 1.25 2.87
C LEU A 280 9.93 1.99 1.54
N ARG A 281 10.30 3.27 1.55
CA ARG A 281 10.59 4.01 0.30
C ARG A 281 11.73 3.37 -0.47
N ARG A 282 12.80 2.97 0.21
CA ARG A 282 13.92 2.25 -0.40
C ARG A 282 13.48 0.92 -0.99
N PHE A 283 12.72 0.12 -0.24
CA PHE A 283 12.15 -1.15 -0.71
C PHE A 283 11.29 -0.97 -1.96
N LEU A 284 10.34 -0.02 -1.96
CA LEU A 284 9.44 0.23 -3.09
C LEU A 284 10.20 0.65 -4.35
N LYS A 285 11.37 1.28 -4.19
CA LYS A 285 12.23 1.72 -5.29
C LYS A 285 13.16 0.62 -5.78
N GLU A 286 13.82 -0.11 -4.88
CA GLU A 286 14.82 -1.14 -5.21
C GLU A 286 14.16 -2.41 -5.74
N GLU A 287 13.01 -2.82 -5.19
CA GLU A 287 12.29 -4.05 -5.56
C GLU A 287 11.11 -3.77 -6.52
N ARG A 288 11.06 -2.59 -7.14
CA ARG A 288 9.94 -2.11 -7.97
C ARG A 288 9.43 -3.16 -8.97
N GLU A 289 10.35 -3.74 -9.74
CA GLU A 289 10.03 -4.74 -10.78
C GLU A 289 9.47 -6.04 -10.19
N GLU A 290 10.03 -6.52 -9.08
CA GLU A 290 9.56 -7.73 -8.40
C GLU A 290 8.20 -7.51 -7.74
N ILE A 291 7.97 -6.31 -7.20
CA ILE A 291 6.65 -5.91 -6.68
C ILE A 291 5.63 -5.96 -7.82
N LEU A 292 5.90 -5.36 -8.98
CA LEU A 292 4.99 -5.36 -10.12
C LEU A 292 4.63 -6.77 -10.60
N LYS A 293 5.60 -7.69 -10.64
CA LYS A 293 5.35 -9.10 -11.01
C LYS A 293 4.32 -9.78 -10.12
N ASN A 294 4.23 -9.42 -8.84
CA ASN A 294 3.23 -9.99 -7.93
C ASN A 294 1.79 -9.55 -8.24
N PHE A 295 1.61 -8.47 -9.02
CA PHE A 295 0.31 -7.93 -9.39
C PHE A 295 -0.18 -8.35 -10.78
N VAL A 296 0.68 -9.00 -11.57
CA VAL A 296 0.32 -9.63 -12.85
C VAL A 296 -0.51 -10.90 -12.63
#